data_AF-A0A7T0HTC2-F1
#
_entry.id   AF-A0A7T0HTC2-F1
#
_cell.length_a   1.000
_cell.length_b   1.000
_cell.length_c   1.000
_cell.angle_alpha   90.00
_cell.angle_beta   90.00
_cell.angle_gamma   90.00
#
_symmetry.space_group_name_H-M   'P 1'
#
loop_
_entity.id
_entity.type
_entity.pdbx_description
1 polymer ?
#
loop_
_entity_poly.entity_id
_entity_poly.type
_entity_poly.pdbx_seq_one_letter_code
_entity_poly.pdbx_strand_id
1 'polypeptide(L)'
;MKTVSTILTSAVFASMTSVASAQPINAPAPTAGVQAFLDVLNSGKGKPIEQMTPQEARQVLISAQQGVKLPAAQVSEKTIQVNGQAIKLKIVKPENASGTLPVFMFFHGGGWVLGDFPTHERLIRDLVRASGAAAVYVDYTPSPEARFPVAINQAYEATQWVAEHGQEIGVDGSRLALVGNSVGGNMVASVALQAKQFGGPKIRYNVMLWPVTDANFDNGSYNQYEKGYFLTKNMMKWFWDNYTTRAADRNNILASPLRASTEQLKGFPQTLIQTAELDVLRDEGEAFGRKLDAAGVPVTVTRYNGMIHDYGLLNPLSEEPTVITALEQAGAELQKHLK
;
A
#
# COMPACT_ATOMS: atom_id res chain seq x y z
N MET A 1 41.48 -37.87 -22.99
CA MET A 1 40.48 -37.56 -21.94
C MET A 1 40.82 -38.38 -20.70
N LYS A 2 41.45 -37.79 -19.66
CA LYS A 2 41.55 -38.34 -18.28
C LYS A 2 42.48 -37.44 -17.44
N THR A 3 41.98 -36.30 -16.95
CA THR A 3 42.61 -35.50 -15.87
C THR A 3 41.72 -34.34 -15.37
N VAL A 4 40.41 -34.56 -15.16
CA VAL A 4 39.52 -33.54 -14.53
C VAL A 4 38.51 -34.18 -13.56
N SER A 5 38.93 -35.14 -12.73
CA SER A 5 37.97 -35.81 -11.83
C SER A 5 38.45 -36.05 -10.39
N THR A 6 39.64 -35.58 -10.01
CA THR A 6 40.22 -35.92 -8.69
C THR A 6 40.34 -34.76 -7.70
N ILE A 7 39.79 -33.56 -8.01
CA ILE A 7 39.79 -32.39 -7.10
C ILE A 7 38.34 -31.95 -6.76
N LEU A 8 37.38 -32.88 -6.80
CA LEU A 8 36.00 -32.61 -6.33
C LEU A 8 35.67 -33.31 -5.01
N THR A 9 36.56 -34.16 -4.49
CA THR A 9 36.31 -35.00 -3.30
C THR A 9 37.27 -34.75 -2.13
N SER A 10 38.24 -33.86 -2.25
CA SER A 10 39.14 -33.50 -1.14
C SER A 10 38.67 -32.22 -0.45
N ALA A 11 37.83 -32.37 0.59
CA ALA A 11 37.63 -31.45 1.71
C ALA A 11 37.21 -29.97 1.47
N VAL A 12 37.20 -29.44 0.25
CA VAL A 12 36.83 -28.04 -0.05
C VAL A 12 35.31 -27.80 0.05
N PHE A 13 34.49 -28.85 -0.08
CA PHE A 13 33.03 -28.79 0.04
C PHE A 13 32.49 -29.45 1.32
N ALA A 14 33.35 -29.77 2.29
CA ALA A 14 32.87 -30.27 3.57
C ALA A 14 32.15 -29.13 4.29
N SER A 15 30.81 -29.15 4.29
CA SER A 15 30.02 -28.22 5.08
C SER A 15 30.40 -28.43 6.54
N MET A 16 31.17 -27.50 7.11
CA MET A 16 31.33 -27.39 8.54
C MET A 16 29.99 -26.94 9.13
N THR A 17 29.03 -27.86 9.19
CA THR A 17 27.83 -27.68 10.00
C THR A 17 28.30 -27.80 11.44
N SER A 18 28.77 -26.68 12.00
CA SER A 18 28.73 -26.48 13.43
C SER A 18 27.29 -26.73 13.88
N VAL A 19 27.14 -27.42 15.01
CA VAL A 19 25.84 -27.72 15.61
C VAL A 19 25.26 -26.39 16.08
N ALA A 20 24.64 -25.65 15.15
CA ALA A 20 23.90 -24.44 15.45
C ALA A 20 22.66 -24.86 16.24
N SER A 21 22.39 -24.15 17.34
CA SER A 21 21.15 -24.25 18.09
C SER A 21 19.97 -24.27 17.13
N ALA A 22 18.96 -25.09 17.45
CA ALA A 22 17.78 -25.29 16.62
C ALA A 22 16.98 -23.99 16.46
N GLN A 23 17.42 -23.10 15.58
CA GLN A 23 16.58 -22.05 15.05
C GLN A 23 15.51 -22.74 14.19
N PRO A 24 14.23 -22.41 14.40
CA PRO A 24 13.17 -22.96 13.56
C PRO A 24 13.48 -22.70 12.09
N ILE A 25 13.42 -23.76 11.28
CA ILE A 25 13.67 -23.71 9.84
C ILE A 25 12.67 -22.73 9.22
N ASN A 26 13.17 -21.68 8.57
CA ASN A 26 12.38 -20.63 7.91
C ASN A 26 11.47 -19.80 8.85
N ALA A 27 11.95 -19.48 10.05
CA ALA A 27 11.24 -18.53 10.91
C ALA A 27 11.28 -17.09 10.33
N PRO A 28 10.15 -16.36 10.34
CA PRO A 28 10.12 -14.97 9.90
C PRO A 28 11.11 -14.11 10.68
N ALA A 29 11.96 -13.38 9.95
CA ALA A 29 12.92 -12.45 10.51
C ALA A 29 13.06 -11.26 9.57
N PRO A 30 13.19 -10.02 10.10
CA PRO A 30 13.41 -8.86 9.26
C PRO A 30 14.74 -8.98 8.50
N THR A 31 14.84 -8.34 7.33
CA THR A 31 16.16 -8.15 6.71
C THR A 31 17.06 -7.32 7.63
N ALA A 32 18.38 -7.37 7.40
CA ALA A 32 19.31 -6.62 8.24
C ALA A 32 19.03 -5.10 8.23
N GLY A 33 18.66 -4.53 7.08
CA GLY A 33 18.30 -3.10 6.98
C GLY A 33 17.02 -2.76 7.73
N VAL A 34 15.99 -3.63 7.63
CA VAL A 34 14.75 -3.47 8.40
C VAL A 34 14.99 -3.62 9.90
N GLN A 35 15.82 -4.58 10.32
CA GLN A 35 16.17 -4.74 11.74
C GLN A 35 16.88 -3.49 12.28
N ALA A 36 17.86 -2.94 11.53
CA ALA A 36 18.56 -1.73 11.95
C ALA A 36 17.62 -0.52 12.09
N PHE A 37 16.63 -0.39 11.19
CA PHE A 37 15.58 0.61 11.33
C PHE A 37 14.73 0.39 12.60
N LEU A 38 14.29 -0.84 12.84
CA LEU A 38 13.50 -1.19 14.02
C LEU A 38 14.27 -0.97 15.33
N ASP A 39 15.57 -1.25 15.36
CA ASP A 39 16.41 -1.04 16.55
C ASP A 39 16.46 0.45 16.93
N VAL A 40 16.63 1.34 15.95
CA VAL A 40 16.58 2.78 16.18
C VAL A 40 15.19 3.21 16.64
N LEU A 41 14.13 2.80 15.94
CA LEU A 41 12.75 3.14 16.28
C LEU A 41 12.37 2.70 17.70
N ASN A 42 12.66 1.44 18.03
CA ASN A 42 12.29 0.83 19.31
C ASN A 42 13.18 1.28 20.48
N SER A 43 14.34 1.92 20.20
CA SER A 43 15.16 2.56 21.24
C SER A 43 14.56 3.90 21.73
N GLY A 44 13.61 4.46 20.97
CA GLY A 44 12.95 5.71 21.30
C GLY A 44 12.12 5.61 22.59
N LYS A 45 12.22 6.63 23.45
CA LYS A 45 11.39 6.76 24.68
C LYS A 45 10.12 7.58 24.46
N GLY A 46 9.70 7.73 23.21
CA GLY A 46 8.50 8.47 22.84
C GLY A 46 7.23 7.78 23.35
N LYS A 47 6.13 8.54 23.47
CA LYS A 47 4.82 7.96 23.76
C LYS A 47 4.34 7.13 22.56
N PRO A 48 3.59 6.04 22.76
CA PRO A 48 2.90 5.34 21.67
C PRO A 48 1.99 6.28 20.87
N ILE A 49 1.88 6.08 19.55
CA ILE A 49 1.08 6.96 18.67
C ILE A 49 -0.39 7.01 19.10
N GLU A 50 -0.96 5.92 19.58
CA GLU A 50 -2.35 5.86 20.05
C GLU A 50 -2.62 6.70 21.32
N GLN A 51 -1.57 7.20 21.98
CA GLN A 51 -1.66 8.11 23.13
C GLN A 51 -1.41 9.57 22.74
N MET A 52 -1.12 9.86 21.47
CA MET A 52 -0.90 11.20 20.94
C MET A 52 -2.21 11.82 20.46
N THR A 53 -2.23 13.15 20.37
CA THR A 53 -3.23 13.84 19.55
C THR A 53 -3.01 13.52 18.07
N PRO A 54 -4.04 13.63 17.20
CA PRO A 54 -3.89 13.47 15.76
C PRO A 54 -2.77 14.35 15.17
N GLN A 55 -2.63 15.59 15.65
CA GLN A 55 -1.62 16.53 15.17
C GLN A 55 -0.19 16.09 15.51
N GLU A 56 0.04 15.64 16.76
CA GLU A 56 1.34 15.09 17.18
C GLU A 56 1.68 13.83 16.37
N ALA A 57 0.72 12.92 16.20
CA ALA A 57 0.93 11.69 15.43
C ALA A 57 1.25 11.98 13.95
N ARG A 58 0.56 12.95 13.33
CA ARG A 58 0.87 13.42 11.97
C ARG A 58 2.31 13.91 11.87
N GLN A 59 2.75 14.69 12.85
CA GLN A 59 4.11 15.22 12.88
C GLN A 59 5.18 14.11 12.96
N VAL A 60 4.89 12.99 13.62
CA VAL A 60 5.82 11.84 13.65
C VAL A 60 6.09 11.32 12.24
N LEU A 61 5.04 11.09 11.43
CA LEU A 61 5.21 10.61 10.06
C LEU A 61 5.86 11.68 9.16
N ILE A 62 5.46 12.95 9.29
CA ILE A 62 6.08 14.06 8.55
C ILE A 62 7.59 14.08 8.80
N SER A 63 8.02 14.07 10.07
CA SER A 63 9.44 14.10 10.43
C SER A 63 10.19 12.86 9.95
N ALA A 64 9.59 11.67 10.03
CA ALA A 64 10.21 10.43 9.56
C ALA A 64 10.43 10.40 8.03
N GLN A 65 9.65 11.16 7.28
CA GLN A 65 9.74 11.23 5.82
C GLN A 65 10.63 12.39 5.32
N GLN A 66 11.14 13.27 6.17
CA GLN A 66 11.99 14.38 5.75
C GLN A 66 13.38 13.92 5.27
N GLY A 67 13.99 14.73 4.40
CA GLY A 67 15.39 14.59 4.02
C GLY A 67 15.71 13.56 2.94
N VAL A 68 14.70 12.90 2.35
CA VAL A 68 14.91 11.97 1.23
C VAL A 68 15.21 12.72 -0.07
N LYS A 69 16.08 12.15 -0.90
CA LYS A 69 16.23 12.60 -2.29
C LYS A 69 15.06 12.07 -3.10
N LEU A 70 14.24 12.97 -3.65
CA LEU A 70 13.11 12.59 -4.49
C LEU A 70 13.60 12.20 -5.90
N PRO A 71 13.14 11.07 -6.47
CA PRO A 71 13.35 10.76 -7.88
C PRO A 71 12.76 11.87 -8.77
N ALA A 72 13.35 12.11 -9.94
CA ALA A 72 12.90 13.17 -10.83
C ALA A 72 11.48 12.86 -11.39
N ALA A 73 10.60 13.87 -11.32
CA ALA A 73 9.22 13.79 -11.78
C ALA A 73 8.65 15.20 -11.94
N GLN A 74 7.64 15.36 -12.80
CA GLN A 74 6.85 16.58 -12.89
C GLN A 74 5.71 16.50 -11.85
N VAL A 75 5.50 17.56 -11.08
CA VAL A 75 4.41 17.64 -10.09
C VAL A 75 3.58 18.89 -10.35
N SER A 76 2.26 18.72 -10.48
CA SER A 76 1.30 19.82 -10.57
C SER A 76 0.12 19.60 -9.61
N GLU A 77 -0.78 20.57 -9.55
CA GLU A 77 -1.90 20.58 -8.63
C GLU A 77 -3.16 21.04 -9.36
N LYS A 78 -4.31 20.44 -9.01
CA LYS A 78 -5.62 20.88 -9.51
C LYS A 78 -6.64 20.66 -8.40
N THR A 79 -7.50 21.65 -8.19
CA THR A 79 -8.70 21.48 -7.36
C THR A 79 -9.89 21.26 -8.30
N ILE A 80 -10.59 20.15 -8.11
CA ILE A 80 -11.81 19.82 -8.85
C ILE A 80 -13.03 20.16 -8.00
N GLN A 81 -14.17 20.39 -8.64
CA GLN A 81 -15.46 20.62 -7.98
C GLN A 81 -16.38 19.46 -8.36
N VAL A 82 -16.77 18.65 -7.38
CA VAL A 82 -17.68 17.52 -7.59
C VAL A 82 -18.79 17.58 -6.55
N ASN A 83 -20.05 17.61 -6.98
CA ASN A 83 -21.23 17.67 -6.10
C ASN A 83 -21.16 18.79 -5.04
N GLY A 84 -20.61 19.96 -5.42
CA GLY A 84 -20.45 21.12 -4.53
C GLY A 84 -19.29 21.01 -3.53
N GLN A 85 -18.44 19.99 -3.64
CA GLN A 85 -17.25 19.80 -2.81
C GLN A 85 -15.98 20.02 -3.62
N ALA A 86 -15.04 20.78 -3.03
CA ALA A 86 -13.71 20.95 -3.58
C ALA A 86 -12.82 19.76 -3.17
N ILE A 87 -12.22 19.08 -4.14
CA ILE A 87 -11.25 18.00 -3.91
C ILE A 87 -9.92 18.42 -4.51
N LYS A 88 -8.87 18.44 -3.69
CA LYS A 88 -7.53 18.79 -4.13
C LYS A 88 -6.82 17.54 -4.67
N LEU A 89 -6.19 17.69 -5.83
CA LEU A 89 -5.42 16.65 -6.49
C LEU A 89 -3.96 17.09 -6.66
N LYS A 90 -3.04 16.15 -6.47
CA LYS A 90 -1.64 16.30 -6.91
C LYS A 90 -1.40 15.34 -8.04
N ILE A 91 -0.91 15.86 -9.16
CA ILE A 91 -0.67 15.09 -10.37
C ILE A 91 0.84 14.92 -10.51
N VAL A 92 1.31 13.68 -10.54
CA VAL A 92 2.73 13.35 -10.70
C VAL A 92 2.91 12.61 -12.02
N LYS A 93 3.85 13.07 -12.85
CA LYS A 93 4.17 12.49 -14.16
C LYS A 93 5.66 12.18 -14.29
N PRO A 94 6.06 11.25 -15.18
CA PRO A 94 7.47 11.05 -15.50
C PRO A 94 8.17 12.36 -15.89
N GLU A 95 9.45 12.51 -15.55
CA GLU A 95 10.21 13.75 -15.76
C GLU A 95 10.12 14.29 -17.20
N ASN A 96 10.23 13.40 -18.18
CA ASN A 96 10.21 13.72 -19.61
C ASN A 96 8.85 13.39 -20.26
N ALA A 97 7.76 13.45 -19.50
CA ALA A 97 6.42 13.15 -20.01
C ALA A 97 6.01 14.10 -21.14
N SER A 98 5.54 13.52 -22.25
CA SER A 98 4.95 14.23 -23.38
C SER A 98 3.72 13.48 -23.88
N GLY A 99 2.70 14.22 -24.35
CA GLY A 99 1.44 13.62 -24.80
C GLY A 99 0.55 13.10 -23.67
N THR A 100 -0.47 12.32 -24.03
CA THR A 100 -1.46 11.78 -23.11
C THR A 100 -0.99 10.47 -22.48
N LEU A 101 -0.96 10.40 -21.14
CA LEU A 101 -0.52 9.22 -20.39
C LEU A 101 -1.71 8.38 -19.90
N PRO A 102 -1.55 7.06 -19.66
CA PRO A 102 -2.47 6.36 -18.77
C PRO A 102 -2.32 6.90 -17.33
N VAL A 103 -3.29 6.57 -16.48
CA VAL A 103 -3.34 7.11 -15.12
C VAL A 103 -3.62 6.04 -14.09
N PHE A 104 -3.08 6.23 -12.90
CA PHE A 104 -3.58 5.57 -11.71
C PHE A 104 -3.96 6.60 -10.64
N MET A 105 -5.07 6.36 -9.97
CA MET A 105 -5.40 7.08 -8.74
C MET A 105 -4.45 6.59 -7.65
N PHE A 106 -4.00 7.50 -6.78
CA PHE A 106 -3.21 7.16 -5.61
C PHE A 106 -3.94 7.57 -4.34
N PHE A 107 -4.22 6.59 -3.49
CA PHE A 107 -4.83 6.76 -2.17
C PHE A 107 -3.77 6.49 -1.12
N HIS A 108 -3.46 7.49 -0.30
CA HIS A 108 -2.36 7.40 0.64
C HIS A 108 -2.72 6.60 1.91
N GLY A 109 -1.70 6.04 2.54
CA GLY A 109 -1.79 5.37 3.83
C GLY A 109 -1.73 6.33 5.01
N GLY A 110 -1.55 5.78 6.21
CA GLY A 110 -1.48 6.55 7.45
C GLY A 110 -2.65 6.35 8.42
N GLY A 111 -3.38 5.23 8.32
CA GLY A 111 -4.42 4.92 9.31
C GLY A 111 -5.60 5.92 9.32
N TRP A 112 -5.87 6.56 8.18
CA TRP A 112 -6.82 7.65 7.95
C TRP A 112 -6.53 8.95 8.71
N VAL A 113 -5.75 8.89 9.79
CA VAL A 113 -5.38 10.02 10.63
C VAL A 113 -4.14 10.73 10.13
N LEU A 114 -3.17 9.97 9.61
CA LEU A 114 -1.86 10.44 9.17
C LEU A 114 -1.79 10.50 7.65
N GLY A 115 -0.64 10.99 7.18
CA GLY A 115 -0.31 10.99 5.77
C GLY A 115 -0.84 12.21 5.04
N ASP A 116 -0.10 12.58 4.01
CA ASP A 116 -0.37 13.65 3.07
C ASP A 116 0.45 13.39 1.79
N PHE A 117 0.39 14.30 0.82
CA PHE A 117 1.19 14.18 -0.40
C PHE A 117 2.70 14.17 -0.11
N PRO A 118 3.30 15.15 0.62
CA PRO A 118 4.73 15.15 0.91
C PRO A 118 5.26 13.85 1.56
N THR A 119 4.53 13.28 2.51
CA THR A 119 4.93 12.03 3.17
C THR A 119 4.94 10.84 2.22
N HIS A 120 4.12 10.85 1.17
CA HIS A 120 4.03 9.76 0.19
C HIS A 120 4.77 10.06 -1.12
N GLU A 121 5.35 11.25 -1.26
CA GLU A 121 5.84 11.76 -2.54
C GLU A 121 6.91 10.87 -3.17
N ARG A 122 7.85 10.34 -2.38
CA ARG A 122 8.88 9.42 -2.90
C ARG A 122 8.25 8.14 -3.46
N LEU A 123 7.37 7.48 -2.71
CA LEU A 123 6.65 6.28 -3.16
C LEU A 123 5.88 6.54 -4.46
N ILE A 124 5.16 7.66 -4.54
CA ILE A 124 4.39 8.03 -5.73
C ILE A 124 5.33 8.23 -6.93
N ARG A 125 6.44 8.94 -6.75
CA ARG A 125 7.44 9.17 -7.81
C ARG A 125 8.08 7.86 -8.28
N ASP A 126 8.37 6.92 -7.38
CA ASP A 126 8.89 5.60 -7.74
C ASP A 126 7.90 4.80 -8.59
N LEU A 127 6.62 4.77 -8.21
CA LEU A 127 5.58 4.09 -8.98
C LEU A 127 5.35 4.76 -10.34
N VAL A 128 5.36 6.09 -10.40
CA VAL A 128 5.28 6.84 -11.67
C VAL A 128 6.45 6.52 -12.58
N ARG A 129 7.67 6.53 -12.05
CA ARG A 129 8.89 6.20 -12.81
C ARG A 129 8.85 4.75 -13.32
N ALA A 130 8.47 3.80 -12.48
CA ALA A 130 8.46 2.37 -12.82
C ALA A 130 7.31 1.99 -13.78
N SER A 131 6.16 2.66 -13.71
CA SER A 131 5.01 2.38 -14.58
C SER A 131 4.98 3.19 -15.88
N GLY A 132 5.58 4.39 -15.88
CA GLY A 132 5.41 5.38 -16.95
C GLY A 132 4.02 6.02 -17.00
N ALA A 133 3.13 5.70 -16.06
CA ALA A 133 1.80 6.29 -15.95
C ALA A 133 1.81 7.56 -15.07
N ALA A 134 0.79 8.40 -15.21
CA ALA A 134 0.56 9.51 -14.29
C ALA A 134 -0.09 9.01 -12.99
N ALA A 135 0.34 9.55 -11.85
CA ALA A 135 -0.38 9.39 -10.59
C ALA A 135 -1.31 10.60 -10.36
N VAL A 136 -2.53 10.33 -9.92
CA VAL A 136 -3.43 11.36 -9.36
C VAL A 136 -3.65 11.04 -7.89
N TYR A 137 -2.88 11.71 -7.03
CA TYR A 137 -3.08 11.67 -5.59
C TYR A 137 -4.34 12.46 -5.23
N VAL A 138 -5.19 11.87 -4.39
CA VAL A 138 -6.41 12.51 -3.86
C VAL A 138 -6.17 12.95 -2.42
N ASP A 139 -6.30 14.26 -2.17
CA ASP A 139 -6.15 14.85 -0.83
C ASP A 139 -7.45 14.70 -0.03
N TYR A 140 -7.75 13.47 0.38
CA TYR A 140 -8.98 13.18 1.12
C TYR A 140 -8.95 13.82 2.51
N THR A 141 -10.13 14.09 3.08
CA THR A 141 -10.23 14.66 4.42
C THR A 141 -9.82 13.63 5.48
N PRO A 142 -8.85 13.92 6.36
CA PRO A 142 -8.35 12.96 7.33
C PRO A 142 -9.36 12.73 8.47
N SER A 143 -9.15 11.63 9.19
CA SER A 143 -9.82 11.36 10.47
C SER A 143 -9.01 11.93 11.64
N PRO A 144 -9.66 12.26 12.77
CA PRO A 144 -11.09 12.15 13.05
C PRO A 144 -11.93 13.35 12.55
N GLU A 145 -11.35 14.32 11.85
CA GLU A 145 -12.06 15.49 11.30
C GLU A 145 -13.21 15.06 10.37
N ALA A 146 -12.96 14.04 9.55
CA ALA A 146 -13.98 13.29 8.83
C ALA A 146 -13.96 11.81 9.23
N ARG A 147 -15.12 11.17 9.17
CA ARG A 147 -15.30 9.74 9.47
C ARG A 147 -15.82 9.01 8.22
N PHE A 148 -15.81 7.69 8.27
CA PHE A 148 -16.47 6.87 7.24
C PHE A 148 -17.90 7.41 6.96
N PRO A 149 -18.33 7.59 5.69
CA PRO A 149 -17.65 7.26 4.43
C PRO A 149 -17.01 8.46 3.68
N VAL A 150 -16.75 9.60 4.34
CA VAL A 150 -16.38 10.85 3.63
C VAL A 150 -15.19 10.69 2.68
N ALA A 151 -14.07 10.15 3.18
CA ALA A 151 -12.85 10.02 2.39
C ALA A 151 -12.99 9.06 1.19
N ILE A 152 -13.73 7.94 1.36
CA ILE A 152 -13.94 6.98 0.28
C ILE A 152 -14.91 7.49 -0.79
N ASN A 153 -15.83 8.38 -0.41
CA ASN A 153 -16.68 9.09 -1.37
C ASN A 153 -15.84 10.08 -2.17
N GLN A 154 -15.00 10.90 -1.50
CA GLN A 154 -14.08 11.82 -2.19
C GLN A 154 -13.14 11.08 -3.16
N ALA A 155 -12.60 9.94 -2.74
CA ALA A 155 -11.75 9.10 -3.59
C ALA A 155 -12.49 8.56 -4.82
N TYR A 156 -13.73 8.10 -4.65
CA TYR A 156 -14.56 7.62 -5.75
C TYR A 156 -14.95 8.75 -6.72
N GLU A 157 -15.40 9.89 -6.20
CA GLU A 157 -15.77 11.07 -7.00
C GLU A 157 -14.58 11.63 -7.79
N ALA A 158 -13.39 11.68 -7.18
CA ALA A 158 -12.16 12.05 -7.89
C ALA A 158 -11.80 11.03 -8.98
N THR A 159 -12.02 9.74 -8.73
CA THR A 159 -11.79 8.67 -9.72
C THR A 159 -12.74 8.83 -10.92
N GLN A 160 -14.03 9.07 -10.66
CA GLN A 160 -15.01 9.34 -11.70
C GLN A 160 -14.64 10.59 -12.50
N TRP A 161 -14.27 11.67 -11.82
CA TRP A 161 -13.82 12.90 -12.48
C TRP A 161 -12.62 12.66 -13.40
N VAL A 162 -11.60 11.91 -12.97
CA VAL A 162 -10.43 11.61 -13.82
C VAL A 162 -10.83 10.74 -15.02
N ALA A 163 -11.76 9.80 -14.86
CA ALA A 163 -12.25 8.98 -15.95
C ALA A 163 -12.96 9.82 -17.04
N GLU A 164 -13.74 10.83 -16.63
CA GLU A 164 -14.54 11.68 -17.51
C GLU A 164 -13.75 12.88 -18.07
N HIS A 165 -12.89 13.49 -17.24
CA HIS A 165 -12.21 14.77 -17.50
C HIS A 165 -10.68 14.66 -17.57
N GLY A 166 -10.12 13.45 -17.65
CA GLY A 166 -8.67 13.21 -17.61
C GLY A 166 -7.87 14.01 -18.64
N GLN A 167 -8.46 14.36 -19.79
CA GLN A 167 -7.80 15.20 -20.80
C GLN A 167 -7.38 16.57 -20.25
N GLU A 168 -8.13 17.14 -19.29
CA GLU A 168 -7.80 18.44 -18.67
C GLU A 168 -6.49 18.40 -17.87
N ILE A 169 -6.05 17.22 -17.43
CA ILE A 169 -4.76 17.01 -16.76
C ILE A 169 -3.79 16.21 -17.64
N GLY A 170 -4.10 16.04 -18.93
CA GLY A 170 -3.26 15.34 -19.90
C GLY A 170 -3.14 13.83 -19.64
N VAL A 171 -4.22 13.18 -19.21
CA VAL A 171 -4.30 11.73 -19.05
C VAL A 171 -5.48 11.13 -19.81
N ASP A 172 -5.39 9.84 -20.12
CA ASP A 172 -6.46 9.04 -20.71
C ASP A 172 -7.23 8.31 -19.61
N GLY A 173 -8.38 8.88 -19.22
CA GLY A 173 -9.25 8.35 -18.18
C GLY A 173 -9.85 6.96 -18.47
N SER A 174 -9.78 6.48 -19.72
CA SER A 174 -10.22 5.11 -20.07
C SER A 174 -9.17 4.04 -19.73
N ARG A 175 -7.93 4.47 -19.47
CA ARG A 175 -6.80 3.65 -19.03
C ARG A 175 -6.44 4.03 -17.59
N LEU A 176 -7.37 3.71 -16.70
CA LEU A 176 -7.32 4.08 -15.29
C LEU A 176 -7.13 2.86 -14.39
N ALA A 177 -6.18 2.96 -13.46
CA ALA A 177 -5.95 2.00 -12.37
C ALA A 177 -6.13 2.66 -11.00
N LEU A 178 -6.20 1.86 -9.94
CA LEU A 178 -6.26 2.33 -8.56
C LEU A 178 -5.07 1.78 -7.77
N VAL A 179 -4.39 2.63 -7.02
CA VAL A 179 -3.21 2.26 -6.22
C VAL A 179 -3.32 2.88 -4.83
N GLY A 180 -2.88 2.15 -3.81
CA GLY A 180 -2.76 2.71 -2.48
C GLY A 180 -2.05 1.79 -1.50
N ASN A 181 -1.47 2.38 -0.47
CA ASN A 181 -0.75 1.68 0.59
C ASN A 181 -1.53 1.67 1.90
N SER A 182 -1.49 0.57 2.66
CA SER A 182 -2.15 0.46 3.97
C SER A 182 -3.67 0.74 3.87
N VAL A 183 -4.19 1.75 4.56
CA VAL A 183 -5.57 2.22 4.40
C VAL A 183 -5.87 2.81 3.01
N GLY A 184 -4.86 3.23 2.27
CA GLY A 184 -4.99 3.54 0.85
C GLY A 184 -5.30 2.28 0.02
N GLY A 185 -4.73 1.13 0.39
CA GLY A 185 -5.09 -0.17 -0.18
C GLY A 185 -6.54 -0.56 0.17
N ASN A 186 -7.01 -0.22 1.37
CA ASN A 186 -8.44 -0.33 1.73
C ASN A 186 -9.31 0.53 0.80
N MET A 187 -8.89 1.78 0.58
CA MET A 187 -9.58 2.74 -0.27
C MET A 187 -9.63 2.29 -1.73
N VAL A 188 -8.58 1.63 -2.25
CA VAL A 188 -8.61 0.97 -3.58
C VAL A 188 -9.79 -0.01 -3.67
N ALA A 189 -9.94 -0.90 -2.69
CA ALA A 189 -11.04 -1.86 -2.68
C ALA A 189 -12.41 -1.19 -2.55
N SER A 190 -12.50 -0.16 -1.70
CA SER A 190 -13.73 0.62 -1.51
C SER A 190 -14.17 1.33 -2.80
N VAL A 191 -13.26 2.00 -3.50
CA VAL A 191 -13.54 2.70 -4.76
C VAL A 191 -13.90 1.70 -5.87
N ALA A 192 -13.21 0.57 -5.97
CA ALA A 192 -13.54 -0.47 -6.96
C ALA A 192 -14.92 -1.10 -6.71
N LEU A 193 -15.30 -1.32 -5.44
CA LEU A 193 -16.63 -1.81 -5.08
C LEU A 193 -17.73 -0.77 -5.39
N GLN A 194 -17.48 0.50 -5.11
CA GLN A 194 -18.37 1.60 -5.50
C GLN A 194 -18.54 1.69 -7.02
N ALA A 195 -17.44 1.63 -7.77
CA ALA A 195 -17.49 1.67 -9.23
C ALA A 195 -18.30 0.52 -9.82
N LYS A 196 -18.18 -0.68 -9.25
CA LYS A 196 -19.03 -1.82 -9.63
C LYS A 196 -20.50 -1.58 -9.29
N GLN A 197 -20.79 -1.04 -8.11
CA GLN A 197 -22.17 -0.79 -7.67
C GLN A 197 -22.85 0.29 -8.52
N PHE A 198 -22.12 1.32 -8.93
CA PHE A 198 -22.65 2.45 -9.70
C PHE A 198 -22.47 2.31 -11.22
N GLY A 199 -21.86 1.22 -11.70
CA GLY A 199 -21.73 0.91 -13.13
C GLY A 199 -20.56 1.60 -13.83
N GLY A 200 -19.62 2.21 -13.09
CA GLY A 200 -18.43 2.85 -13.64
C GLY A 200 -17.71 3.70 -12.59
N PRO A 201 -16.54 4.29 -12.92
CA PRO A 201 -15.84 4.15 -14.20
C PRO A 201 -15.16 2.77 -14.35
N LYS A 202 -14.72 2.45 -15.58
CA LYS A 202 -13.97 1.21 -15.84
C LYS A 202 -12.58 1.29 -15.22
N ILE A 203 -12.27 0.34 -14.35
CA ILE A 203 -10.93 0.20 -13.75
C ILE A 203 -10.17 -0.94 -14.45
N ARG A 204 -8.96 -0.66 -14.93
CA ARG A 204 -8.08 -1.61 -15.61
C ARG A 204 -7.38 -2.55 -14.63
N TYR A 205 -6.90 -1.99 -13.52
CA TYR A 205 -6.06 -2.69 -12.57
C TYR A 205 -6.11 -2.05 -11.19
N ASN A 206 -5.91 -2.86 -10.16
CA ASN A 206 -5.75 -2.43 -8.78
C ASN A 206 -4.38 -2.86 -8.26
N VAL A 207 -3.70 -1.99 -7.51
CA VAL A 207 -2.51 -2.35 -6.73
C VAL A 207 -2.76 -1.98 -5.27
N MET A 208 -2.88 -3.01 -4.43
CA MET A 208 -3.11 -2.89 -3.00
C MET A 208 -1.82 -3.23 -2.27
N LEU A 209 -1.09 -2.19 -1.85
CA LEU A 209 0.18 -2.33 -1.13
C LEU A 209 -0.12 -2.52 0.37
N TRP A 210 0.18 -3.69 0.92
CA TRP A 210 0.01 -4.10 2.33
C TRP A 210 -1.31 -3.58 2.95
N PRO A 211 -2.47 -3.97 2.37
CA PRO A 211 -3.73 -3.29 2.61
C PRO A 211 -4.36 -3.62 3.96
N VAL A 212 -5.10 -2.66 4.52
CA VAL A 212 -6.15 -2.93 5.51
C VAL A 212 -7.38 -3.47 4.80
N THR A 213 -7.95 -4.57 5.27
CA THR A 213 -9.12 -5.23 4.66
C THR A 213 -10.18 -5.69 5.66
N ASP A 214 -9.90 -5.69 6.97
CA ASP A 214 -10.90 -5.98 8.00
C ASP A 214 -10.70 -5.16 9.28
N ALA A 215 -11.81 -4.79 9.91
CA ALA A 215 -11.85 -4.22 11.25
C ALA A 215 -11.88 -5.34 12.32
N ASN A 216 -10.89 -6.22 12.28
CA ASN A 216 -10.67 -7.32 13.21
C ASN A 216 -9.18 -7.39 13.60
N PHE A 217 -8.87 -7.73 14.85
CA PHE A 217 -7.53 -7.57 15.43
C PHE A 217 -6.95 -8.87 16.02
N ASP A 218 -7.59 -10.02 15.75
CA ASP A 218 -7.34 -11.27 16.47
C ASP A 218 -6.79 -12.40 15.57
N ASN A 219 -6.40 -12.11 14.32
CA ASN A 219 -5.83 -13.10 13.40
C ASN A 219 -4.36 -13.48 13.72
N GLY A 220 -3.81 -14.45 12.97
CA GLY A 220 -2.46 -14.98 13.21
C GLY A 220 -1.38 -13.90 13.20
N SER A 221 -1.29 -13.12 12.12
CA SER A 221 -0.31 -12.05 11.98
C SER A 221 -0.51 -10.90 12.98
N TYR A 222 -1.75 -10.54 13.31
CA TYR A 222 -2.02 -9.55 14.37
C TYR A 222 -1.47 -9.98 15.72
N ASN A 223 -1.57 -11.26 16.06
CA ASN A 223 -1.06 -11.79 17.32
C ASN A 223 0.47 -11.94 17.30
N GLN A 224 1.04 -12.41 16.18
CA GLN A 224 2.48 -12.63 16.05
C GLN A 224 3.27 -11.32 16.05
N TYR A 225 2.75 -10.26 15.42
CA TYR A 225 3.46 -8.99 15.22
C TYR A 225 2.80 -7.82 15.96
N GLU A 226 2.11 -8.09 17.07
CA GLU A 226 1.27 -7.09 17.74
C GLU A 226 2.01 -5.82 18.19
N LYS A 227 3.33 -5.90 18.35
CA LYS A 227 4.23 -4.81 18.80
C LYS A 227 5.65 -5.02 18.28
N GLY A 228 6.45 -3.96 18.23
CA GLY A 228 7.88 -4.00 17.90
C GLY A 228 8.22 -3.98 16.41
N TYR A 229 7.21 -4.02 15.52
CA TYR A 229 7.37 -4.05 14.06
C TYR A 229 6.81 -2.80 13.38
N PHE A 230 7.07 -1.62 13.96
CA PHE A 230 6.53 -0.32 13.54
C PHE A 230 5.01 -0.19 13.69
N LEU A 231 4.21 -0.85 12.86
CA LEU A 231 2.75 -0.86 12.99
C LEU A 231 2.34 -1.84 14.10
N THR A 232 1.61 -1.35 15.10
CA THR A 232 1.16 -2.17 16.23
C THR A 232 -0.35 -2.45 16.16
N LYS A 233 -0.78 -3.50 16.87
CA LYS A 233 -2.20 -3.82 17.05
C LYS A 233 -2.97 -2.65 17.68
N ASN A 234 -2.37 -1.93 18.63
CA ASN A 234 -2.99 -0.78 19.28
C ASN A 234 -3.13 0.42 18.34
N MET A 235 -2.13 0.68 17.50
CA MET A 235 -2.23 1.70 16.46
C MET A 235 -3.40 1.39 15.52
N MET A 236 -3.53 0.14 15.06
CA MET A 236 -4.64 -0.25 14.19
C MET A 236 -6.01 -0.07 14.87
N LYS A 237 -6.16 -0.42 16.14
CA LYS A 237 -7.38 -0.16 16.91
C LYS A 237 -7.69 1.34 16.97
N TRP A 238 -6.69 2.16 17.28
CA TRP A 238 -6.83 3.62 17.36
C TRP A 238 -7.19 4.25 16.01
N PHE A 239 -6.57 3.81 14.92
CA PHE A 239 -6.90 4.26 13.56
C PHE A 239 -8.36 3.93 13.21
N TRP A 240 -8.80 2.69 13.46
CA TRP A 240 -10.18 2.31 13.26
C TRP A 240 -11.16 3.10 14.14
N ASP A 241 -10.82 3.40 15.40
CA ASP A 241 -11.67 4.21 16.30
C ASP A 241 -11.81 5.67 15.83
N ASN A 242 -10.75 6.24 15.27
CA ASN A 242 -10.80 7.57 14.64
C ASN A 242 -11.63 7.55 13.35
N TYR A 243 -11.53 6.47 12.55
CA TYR A 243 -12.26 6.34 11.29
C TYR A 243 -13.76 6.08 11.49
N THR A 244 -14.12 5.09 12.31
CA THR A 244 -15.50 4.82 12.77
C THR A 244 -15.53 3.79 13.90
N THR A 245 -16.34 4.05 14.93
CA THR A 245 -16.61 3.10 16.02
C THR A 245 -17.90 2.31 15.82
N ARG A 246 -18.68 2.61 14.76
CA ARG A 246 -19.97 1.95 14.53
C ARG A 246 -19.74 0.54 13.99
N ALA A 247 -20.27 -0.46 14.70
CA ALA A 247 -20.18 -1.86 14.28
C ALA A 247 -20.77 -2.10 12.87
N ALA A 248 -21.86 -1.39 12.53
CA ALA A 248 -22.46 -1.46 11.20
C ALA A 248 -21.51 -0.96 10.09
N ASP A 249 -20.79 0.14 10.33
CA ASP A 249 -19.82 0.67 9.37
C ASP A 249 -18.63 -0.29 9.23
N ARG A 250 -18.11 -0.82 10.35
CA ARG A 250 -17.05 -1.83 10.35
C ARG A 250 -17.46 -3.14 9.66
N ASN A 251 -18.75 -3.43 9.60
CA ASN A 251 -19.29 -4.59 8.87
C ASN A 251 -19.63 -4.27 7.41
N ASN A 252 -19.55 -3.02 6.98
CA ASN A 252 -19.78 -2.61 5.61
C ASN A 252 -18.57 -3.02 4.74
N ILE A 253 -18.84 -3.58 3.56
CA ILE A 253 -17.80 -4.02 2.61
C ILE A 253 -16.92 -2.88 2.08
N LEU A 254 -17.39 -1.64 2.16
CA LEU A 254 -16.62 -0.45 1.79
C LEU A 254 -15.61 -0.01 2.85
N ALA A 255 -15.71 -0.58 4.06
CA ALA A 255 -14.73 -0.41 5.14
C ALA A 255 -13.93 -1.71 5.37
N SER A 256 -14.62 -2.85 5.49
CA SER A 256 -14.00 -4.17 5.68
C SER A 256 -14.28 -5.05 4.44
N PRO A 257 -13.58 -4.83 3.31
CA PRO A 257 -13.82 -5.57 2.07
C PRO A 257 -13.58 -7.08 2.23
N LEU A 258 -12.79 -7.53 3.22
CA LEU A 258 -12.66 -8.94 3.55
C LEU A 258 -13.99 -9.60 3.93
N ARG A 259 -15.00 -8.83 4.36
CA ARG A 259 -16.33 -9.34 4.71
C ARG A 259 -17.27 -9.50 3.52
N ALA A 260 -16.87 -9.04 2.33
CA ALA A 260 -17.67 -9.23 1.13
C ALA A 260 -17.86 -10.72 0.82
N SER A 261 -19.05 -11.05 0.29
CA SER A 261 -19.35 -12.36 -0.26
C SER A 261 -18.70 -12.54 -1.64
N THR A 262 -18.60 -13.77 -2.10
CA THR A 262 -18.11 -14.09 -3.46
C THR A 262 -18.89 -13.35 -4.53
N GLU A 263 -20.22 -13.24 -4.42
CA GLU A 263 -21.05 -12.52 -5.39
C GLU A 263 -20.80 -11.01 -5.34
N GLN A 264 -20.57 -10.45 -4.14
CA GLN A 264 -20.20 -9.04 -4.01
C GLN A 264 -18.83 -8.72 -4.62
N LEU A 265 -17.91 -9.69 -4.67
CA LEU A 265 -16.57 -9.55 -5.26
C LEU A 265 -16.52 -9.93 -6.75
N LYS A 266 -17.53 -10.62 -7.28
CA LYS A 266 -17.58 -10.99 -8.70
C LYS A 266 -17.54 -9.73 -9.57
N GLY A 267 -16.67 -9.75 -10.59
CA GLY A 267 -16.47 -8.61 -11.49
C GLY A 267 -15.61 -7.48 -10.91
N PHE A 268 -14.98 -7.69 -9.74
CA PHE A 268 -13.97 -6.76 -9.24
C PHE A 268 -12.77 -6.68 -10.23
N PRO A 269 -12.09 -5.53 -10.34
CA PRO A 269 -10.99 -5.37 -11.29
C PRO A 269 -9.81 -6.29 -11.00
N GLN A 270 -9.01 -6.59 -12.03
CA GLN A 270 -7.78 -7.36 -11.88
C GLN A 270 -6.86 -6.69 -10.85
N THR A 271 -6.21 -7.47 -9.99
CA THR A 271 -5.60 -6.93 -8.77
C THR A 271 -4.21 -7.53 -8.49
N LEU A 272 -3.25 -6.68 -8.14
CA LEU A 272 -2.04 -7.06 -7.42
C LEU A 272 -2.20 -6.70 -5.93
N ILE A 273 -1.91 -7.66 -5.05
CA ILE A 273 -1.77 -7.43 -3.62
C ILE A 273 -0.32 -7.74 -3.23
N GLN A 274 0.35 -6.77 -2.61
CA GLN A 274 1.64 -7.01 -1.97
C GLN A 274 1.46 -7.07 -0.46
N THR A 275 2.08 -8.02 0.23
CA THR A 275 2.06 -8.09 1.70
C THR A 275 3.47 -8.13 2.28
N ALA A 276 3.64 -7.60 3.48
CA ALA A 276 4.86 -7.71 4.27
C ALA A 276 4.80 -8.94 5.17
N GLU A 277 5.88 -9.70 5.27
CA GLU A 277 5.92 -10.91 6.10
C GLU A 277 5.74 -10.64 7.60
N LEU A 278 6.24 -9.50 8.09
CA LEU A 278 6.26 -9.08 9.50
C LEU A 278 5.30 -7.91 9.75
N ASP A 279 4.04 -8.09 9.32
CA ASP A 279 2.99 -7.08 9.41
C ASP A 279 1.72 -7.69 10.02
N VAL A 280 1.09 -6.97 10.96
CA VAL A 280 -0.21 -7.35 11.53
C VAL A 280 -1.29 -7.53 10.46
N LEU A 281 -1.22 -6.79 9.35
CA LEU A 281 -2.19 -6.82 8.25
C LEU A 281 -1.94 -7.92 7.21
N ARG A 282 -0.86 -8.68 7.35
CA ARG A 282 -0.45 -9.67 6.35
C ARG A 282 -1.55 -10.69 6.04
N ASP A 283 -2.08 -11.32 7.09
CA ASP A 283 -3.03 -12.43 6.90
C ASP A 283 -4.35 -11.95 6.31
N GLU A 284 -4.82 -10.74 6.65
CA GLU A 284 -6.06 -10.21 6.10
C GLU A 284 -5.91 -9.78 4.62
N GLY A 285 -4.77 -9.17 4.25
CA GLY A 285 -4.48 -8.85 2.86
C GLY A 285 -4.40 -10.09 1.97
N GLU A 286 -3.73 -11.14 2.45
CA GLU A 286 -3.65 -12.42 1.73
C GLU A 286 -5.01 -13.15 1.67
N ALA A 287 -5.77 -13.13 2.76
CA ALA A 287 -7.12 -13.70 2.78
C ALA A 287 -8.06 -12.99 1.81
N PHE A 288 -7.94 -11.66 1.67
CA PHE A 288 -8.71 -10.90 0.68
C PHE A 288 -8.35 -11.30 -0.74
N GLY A 289 -7.06 -11.47 -1.05
CA GLY A 289 -6.61 -11.99 -2.34
C GLY A 289 -7.20 -13.36 -2.67
N ARG A 290 -7.25 -14.28 -1.69
CA ARG A 290 -7.91 -15.59 -1.87
C ARG A 290 -9.41 -15.47 -2.13
N LYS A 291 -10.09 -14.50 -1.48
CA LYS A 291 -11.51 -14.24 -1.74
C LYS A 291 -11.78 -13.67 -3.13
N LEU A 292 -10.89 -12.80 -3.63
CA LEU A 292 -10.96 -12.29 -5.00
C LEU A 292 -10.81 -13.46 -6.01
N ASP A 293 -9.81 -14.32 -5.83
CA ASP A 293 -9.60 -15.49 -6.68
C ASP A 293 -10.83 -16.43 -6.68
N ALA A 294 -11.37 -16.72 -5.49
CA ALA A 294 -12.59 -17.51 -5.34
C ALA A 294 -13.83 -16.89 -6.01
N ALA A 295 -13.83 -15.57 -6.25
CA ALA A 295 -14.86 -14.85 -6.99
C ALA A 295 -14.59 -14.75 -8.51
N GLY A 296 -13.52 -15.39 -9.01
CA GLY A 296 -13.12 -15.39 -10.41
C GLY A 296 -12.36 -14.13 -10.86
N VAL A 297 -11.83 -13.35 -9.90
CA VAL A 297 -11.06 -12.14 -10.18
C VAL A 297 -9.61 -12.54 -10.47
N PRO A 298 -9.00 -12.10 -11.59
CA PRO A 298 -7.57 -12.29 -11.82
C PRO A 298 -6.77 -11.53 -10.76
N VAL A 299 -6.12 -12.26 -9.86
CA VAL A 299 -5.40 -11.67 -8.73
C VAL A 299 -4.02 -12.30 -8.54
N THR A 300 -3.03 -11.45 -8.32
CA THR A 300 -1.68 -11.84 -7.91
C THR A 300 -1.48 -11.41 -6.46
N VAL A 301 -1.05 -12.33 -5.60
CA VAL A 301 -0.68 -12.01 -4.20
C VAL A 301 0.79 -12.32 -4.02
N THR A 302 1.58 -11.31 -3.66
CA THR A 302 3.04 -11.44 -3.46
C THR A 302 3.41 -11.01 -2.05
N ARG A 303 3.89 -11.96 -1.24
CA ARG A 303 4.49 -11.64 0.05
C ARG A 303 5.97 -11.30 -0.15
N TYR A 304 6.43 -10.21 0.44
CA TYR A 304 7.85 -9.87 0.54
C TYR A 304 8.36 -10.24 1.94
N ASN A 305 9.24 -11.24 1.98
CA ASN A 305 9.86 -11.71 3.21
C ASN A 305 10.81 -10.65 3.80
N GLY A 306 10.96 -10.69 5.12
CA GLY A 306 11.81 -9.76 5.86
C GLY A 306 11.31 -8.32 5.95
N MET A 307 10.18 -7.98 5.34
CA MET A 307 9.61 -6.64 5.35
C MET A 307 8.59 -6.43 6.48
N ILE A 308 8.56 -5.21 7.02
CA ILE A 308 7.52 -4.70 7.95
C ILE A 308 6.44 -3.92 7.20
N HIS A 309 5.36 -3.56 7.88
CA HIS A 309 4.34 -2.64 7.33
C HIS A 309 4.96 -1.35 6.77
N ASP A 310 4.40 -0.84 5.67
CA ASP A 310 4.83 0.42 5.03
C ASP A 310 6.30 0.41 4.53
N TYR A 311 6.88 -0.76 4.26
CA TYR A 311 8.25 -0.90 3.75
C TYR A 311 8.54 -0.02 2.52
N GLY A 312 7.61 0.06 1.57
CA GLY A 312 7.76 0.92 0.39
C GLY A 312 7.35 2.38 0.60
N LEU A 313 6.79 2.75 1.76
CA LEU A 313 6.50 4.12 2.16
C LEU A 313 7.68 4.74 2.92
N LEU A 314 8.25 4.05 3.90
CA LEU A 314 9.23 4.64 4.83
C LEU A 314 10.50 5.07 4.09
N ASN A 315 10.78 6.37 4.06
CA ASN A 315 11.97 6.92 3.40
C ASN A 315 13.29 6.33 3.91
N PRO A 316 13.47 6.03 5.21
CA PRO A 316 14.65 5.32 5.71
C PRO A 316 14.89 3.93 5.10
N LEU A 317 13.85 3.30 4.53
CA LEU A 317 13.94 1.98 3.88
C LEU A 317 13.98 2.07 2.35
N SER A 318 13.99 3.26 1.75
CA SER A 318 13.90 3.43 0.29
C SER A 318 15.02 2.75 -0.51
N GLU A 319 16.20 2.58 0.10
CA GLU A 319 17.37 1.93 -0.51
C GLU A 319 17.48 0.44 -0.15
N GLU A 320 16.52 -0.11 0.61
CA GLU A 320 16.47 -1.55 0.88
C GLU A 320 16.22 -2.31 -0.45
N PRO A 321 17.05 -3.32 -0.81
CA PRO A 321 16.94 -3.99 -2.11
C PRO A 321 15.54 -4.56 -2.40
N THR A 322 14.89 -5.08 -1.35
CA THR A 322 13.52 -5.61 -1.41
C THR A 322 12.50 -4.52 -1.74
N VAL A 323 12.67 -3.30 -1.20
CA VAL A 323 11.78 -2.16 -1.45
C VAL A 323 11.88 -1.74 -2.92
N ILE A 324 13.10 -1.56 -3.44
CA ILE A 324 13.33 -1.20 -4.85
C ILE A 324 12.66 -2.22 -5.77
N THR A 325 12.93 -3.52 -5.55
CA THR A 325 12.38 -4.62 -6.35
C THR A 325 10.85 -4.65 -6.29
N ALA A 326 10.27 -4.46 -5.09
CA ALA A 326 8.83 -4.52 -4.90
C ALA A 326 8.10 -3.39 -5.65
N LEU A 327 8.65 -2.18 -5.60
CA LEU A 327 8.06 -1.01 -6.29
C LEU A 327 8.26 -1.10 -7.81
N GLU A 328 9.39 -1.62 -8.28
CA GLU A 328 9.58 -1.90 -9.70
C GLU A 328 8.61 -2.97 -10.23
N GLN A 329 8.36 -4.04 -9.46
CA GLN A 329 7.37 -5.05 -9.81
C GLN A 329 5.95 -4.46 -9.86
N ALA A 330 5.57 -3.64 -8.88
CA ALA A 330 4.27 -2.96 -8.89
C ALA A 330 4.12 -2.03 -10.11
N GLY A 331 5.17 -1.26 -10.43
CA GLY A 331 5.21 -0.40 -11.60
C GLY A 331 5.11 -1.18 -12.92
N ALA A 332 5.78 -2.33 -13.03
CA ALA A 332 5.74 -3.18 -14.21
C ALA A 332 4.33 -3.76 -14.46
N GLU A 333 3.64 -4.23 -13.41
CA GLU A 333 2.25 -4.69 -13.53
C GLU A 333 1.30 -3.54 -13.91
N LEU A 334 1.46 -2.36 -13.32
CA LEU A 334 0.71 -1.17 -13.75
C LEU A 334 0.93 -0.87 -15.23
N GLN A 335 2.19 -0.81 -15.68
CA GLN A 335 2.54 -0.55 -17.08
C GLN A 335 1.88 -1.56 -18.01
N LYS A 336 1.92 -2.84 -17.67
CA LYS A 336 1.34 -3.94 -18.45
C LYS A 336 -0.18 -3.82 -18.60
N HIS A 337 -0.89 -3.49 -17.53
CA HIS A 337 -2.36 -3.45 -17.52
C HIS A 337 -2.95 -2.09 -17.97
N LEU A 338 -2.11 -1.06 -18.06
CA LEU A 338 -2.47 0.28 -18.53
C LEU A 338 -2.14 0.54 -20.02
N LYS A 339 -1.70 -0.47 -20.77
CA LYS A 339 -1.52 -0.38 -22.23
C LYS A 339 -2.83 -0.16 -22.96
#